data_AF-A0A355S6C2-F1
#
_entry.id   AF-A0A355S6C2-F1
#
_cell.length_a   1.000
_cell.length_b   1.000
_cell.length_c   1.000
_cell.angle_alpha   90.00
_cell.angle_beta   90.00
_cell.angle_gamma   90.00
#
_symmetry.space_group_name_H-M   'P 1'
#
loop_
_entity.id
_entity.type
_entity.pdbx_description
1 polymer ?
#
loop_
_entity_poly.entity_id
_entity_poly.type
_entity_poly.pdbx_seq_one_letter_code
_entity_poly.pdbx_strand_id
1 'polypeptide(L)' 'EPLRTSPIRRGAWVATVILNKPPPPPPDIIPEIEQDDAVIEAKGLTLRQRLVAHQENESCV' A
#
# COMPACT_ATOMS: atom_id res chain seq x y z
N GLU A 1 2.58 -11.11 11.15
CA GLU A 1 3.17 -11.77 9.97
C GLU A 1 4.33 -10.94 9.42
N PRO A 2 5.55 -11.49 9.24
CA PRO A 2 6.74 -10.69 8.96
C PRO A 2 7.02 -10.47 7.45
N LEU A 3 6.13 -10.87 6.54
CA LEU A 3 6.38 -10.81 5.09
C LEU A 3 5.99 -9.48 4.43
N ARG A 4 5.21 -8.62 5.09
CA ARG A 4 4.81 -7.32 4.53
C ARG A 4 5.86 -6.27 4.84
N THR A 5 6.81 -6.06 3.92
CA THR A 5 7.53 -4.78 3.94
C THR A 5 6.51 -3.68 3.73
N SER A 6 6.50 -2.65 4.59
CA SER A 6 5.53 -1.54 4.51
C SER A 6 6.23 -0.29 3.99
N PRO A 7 6.19 -0.02 2.67
CA PRO A 7 6.76 1.20 2.09
C PRO A 7 6.22 2.47 2.75
N ILE A 8 4.92 2.49 3.06
CA ILE A 8 4.25 3.62 3.72
C ILE A 8 4.88 3.89 5.09
N ARG A 9 5.03 2.86 5.93
CA ARG A 9 5.64 3.03 7.27
C ARG A 9 7.10 3.46 7.19
N ARG A 10 7.86 2.92 6.22
CA ARG A 10 9.25 3.35 5.98
C ARG A 10 9.32 4.81 5.53
N GLY A 11 8.48 5.21 4.57
CA GLY A 11 8.43 6.59 4.09
C GLY A 11 8.07 7.57 5.21
N ALA A 12 7.06 7.24 6.02
CA ALA A 12 6.69 8.04 7.19
C ALA A 12 7.85 8.17 8.19
N TRP A 13 8.59 7.09 8.45
CA TRP A 13 9.77 7.13 9.31
C TRP A 13 10.86 8.03 8.74
N VAL A 14 11.19 7.93 7.45
CA VAL A 14 12.21 8.78 6.81
C VAL A 14 11.81 10.25 6.89
N ALA A 15 10.57 10.57 6.54
CA ALA A 15 10.05 11.94 6.58
C ALA A 15 10.11 12.53 8.00
N THR A 16 9.79 11.71 9.02
CA THR A 16 9.79 12.14 10.43
C THR A 16 11.20 12.28 10.98
N VAL A 17 12.03 11.23 10.86
CA VAL A 17 13.31 11.13 11.57
C VAL A 17 14.45 11.82 10.83
N ILE A 18 14.46 11.75 9.50
CA ILE A 18 15.54 12.33 8.68
C ILE A 18 15.20 13.75 8.26
N LEU A 19 13.97 13.99 7.81
CA LEU A 19 13.57 15.28 7.23
C LEU A 19 12.90 16.22 8.24
N ASN A 20 12.64 15.78 9.48
CA ASN A 20 11.87 16.50 10.50
C ASN A 20 10.54 17.07 9.97
N LYS A 21 9.90 16.32 9.08
CA LYS A 21 8.64 16.65 8.39
C LYS A 21 7.71 15.44 8.47
N PRO A 22 7.10 15.17 9.64
CA PRO A 22 6.16 14.07 9.75
C PRO A 22 4.96 14.27 8.80
N PRO A 23 4.44 13.19 8.20
CA PRO A 23 3.23 13.28 7.38
C PRO A 23 2.01 13.64 8.25
N PRO A 24 0.96 14.26 7.67
CA PRO A 24 -0.28 14.54 8.40
C PRO A 24 -0.94 13.25 8.90
N PRO A 25 -1.75 13.32 9.98
CA PRO A 25 -2.50 12.16 10.45
C PRO A 25 -3.47 11.66 9.36
N PRO A 26 -3.73 10.35 9.30
CA PRO A 26 -4.70 9.80 8.37
C PRO A 26 -6.11 10.36 8.68
N PRO A 27 -6.94 10.61 7.64
CA PRO A 27 -8.36 10.91 7.82
C PRO A 27 -9.10 9.85 8.65
N ASP A 28 -10.10 10.26 9.44
CA ASP A 28 -10.85 9.38 10.36
C ASP A 28 -11.67 8.29 9.66
N ILE A 29 -12.08 8.50 8.41
CA ILE A 29 -13.00 7.62 7.67
C ILE A 29 -12.28 7.04 6.45
N ILE A 30 -11.27 6.18 6.69
CA ILE A 30 -10.67 5.37 5.63
C ILE A 30 -11.00 3.91 5.93
N PRO A 31 -11.61 3.16 4.99
CA PRO A 31 -11.84 1.74 5.17
C PRO A 31 -10.52 1.00 5.36
N GLU A 32 -10.54 -0.07 6.14
CA GLU A 32 -9.36 -0.91 6.32
C GLU A 32 -8.92 -1.49 4.97
N ILE A 33 -7.60 -1.58 4.75
CA ILE A 33 -7.08 -2.19 3.53
C ILE A 33 -7.40 -3.68 3.60
N GLU A 34 -8.11 -4.17 2.59
CA GLU A 34 -8.45 -5.60 2.45
C GLU A 34 -7.19 -6.47 2.57
N GLN A 35 -7.28 -7.54 3.37
CA GLN A 35 -6.21 -8.53 3.52
C GLN A 35 -6.38 -9.66 2.51
N ASP A 36 -6.41 -9.32 1.22
CA ASP A 36 -6.68 -10.26 0.13
C ASP A 36 -5.42 -10.86 -0.51
N ASP A 37 -4.24 -10.61 0.06
CA ASP A 37 -2.94 -11.08 -0.45
C ASP A 37 -2.92 -12.59 -0.73
N ALA A 38 -3.45 -13.41 0.17
CA ALA A 38 -3.52 -14.87 0.00
C ALA A 38 -4.47 -15.29 -1.15
N VAL A 39 -5.57 -14.57 -1.33
CA VAL A 39 -6.52 -14.79 -2.42
C VAL A 39 -5.91 -14.35 -3.76
N ILE A 40 -5.16 -13.25 -3.76
CA ILE A 40 -4.43 -12.76 -4.93
C ILE A 40 -3.32 -13.73 -5.33
N GLU A 41 -2.54 -14.27 -4.37
CA GLU A 41 -1.54 -15.29 -4.64
C GLU A 41 -2.16 -16.57 -5.21
N ALA A 42 -3.29 -17.02 -4.65
CA ALA A 42 -4.02 -18.18 -5.16
C ALA A 42 -4.53 -18.01 -6.60
N LYS A 43 -4.79 -16.78 -7.05
CA LYS A 43 -5.16 -16.47 -8.45
C LYS A 43 -3.97 -16.60 -9.42
N GLY A 44 -2.73 -16.70 -8.92
CA GLY A 44 -1.54 -16.89 -9.74
C GLY A 44 -1.20 -15.72 -10.68
N LEU A 45 -1.72 -14.53 -10.41
CA LEU A 45 -1.48 -13.36 -11.26
C LEU A 45 -0.03 -12.88 -11.13
N THR A 46 0.60 -12.61 -12.26
CA THR A 46 1.92 -11.98 -12.28
C THR A 46 1.83 -10.53 -11.79
N LEU A 47 2.94 -9.99 -11.26
CA LEU A 47 3.01 -8.60 -10.85
C LEU A 47 2.60 -7.63 -11.97
N ARG A 48 2.97 -7.93 -13.22
CA ARG A 48 2.59 -7.12 -14.38
C ARG A 48 1.07 -7.06 -14.56
N GLN A 49 0.40 -8.21 -14.52
CA GLN A 49 -1.06 -8.27 -14.66
C GLN A 49 -1.76 -7.52 -13.53
N ARG A 50 -1.24 -7.63 -12.30
CA ARG A 50 -1.75 -6.87 -11.14
C ARG A 50 -1.62 -5.36 -11.34
N LEU A 51 -0.48 -4.90 -11.86
CA LEU A 51 -0.24 -3.47 -12.11
C LEU A 51 -1.10 -2.91 -13.24
N VAL A 52 -1.36 -3.70 -14.30
CA VAL A 52 -2.28 -3.30 -15.38
C VAL A 52 -3.70 -3.14 -14.83
N ALA A 53 -4.19 -4.11 -14.06
CA ALA A 53 -5.52 -4.02 -13.44
C ALA A 53 -5.63 -2.82 -12.46
N HIS A 54 -4.55 -2.50 -11.73
CA HIS A 54 -4.50 -1.32 -10.88
C HIS A 54 -4.55 -0.02 -11.69
N GLN A 55 -3.85 0.04 -12.82
CA GLN A 55 -3.82 1.20 -13.72
C GLN A 55 -5.18 1.47 -14.37
N GLU A 56 -5.98 0.45 -14.64
CA GLU A 56 -7.32 0.58 -15.23
C GLU A 56 -8.36 1.12 -14.23
N ASN A 57 -8.08 1.12 -12.93
CA ASN A 57 -9.00 1.64 -11.92
C ASN A 57 -8.91 3.17 -11.83
N GLU A 58 -10.00 3.86 -12.16
CA GLU A 58 -10.09 5.34 -12.16
C GLU A 58 -9.77 5.99 -10.81
N SER A 59 -9.92 5.25 -9.70
CA SER A 59 -9.57 5.74 -8.36
C SER A 59 -8.07 5.71 -8.05
N CYS A 60 -7.27 5.06 -8.90
CA CYS A 60 -5.86 4.77 -8.68
C CYS A 60 -4.93 5.43 -9.74
N VAL A 61 -5.45 6.37 -10.54
CA VAL A 61 -4.71 7.16 -11.55
C VAL A 61 -3.97 8.33 -10.91
#